data_AF-A0A9J6ZDG8-F1
#
_entry.id   AF-A0A9J6ZDG8-F1
#
_cell.length_a   1.000
_cell.length_b   1.000
_cell.length_c   1.000
_cell.angle_alpha   90.00
_cell.angle_beta   90.00
_cell.angle_gamma   90.00
#
_symmetry.space_group_name_H-M   'P 1'
#
loop_
_entity.id
_entity.type
_entity.pdbx_description
1 polymer ?
#
loop_
_entity_poly.entity_id
_entity_poly.type
_entity_poly.pdbx_seq_one_letter_code
_entity_poly.pdbx_strand_id
1 'polypeptide(L)' 'MIDSQLNVKIEFLRKQMEITASQRGSLLHHDVIVLSQTLDEYIMKAQYSHASYPLLTCAL' A
#
# COMPACT_ATOMS: atom_id res chain seq x y z
N MET A 1 -8.29 17.13 0.42
CA MET A 1 -7.77 16.91 1.80
C MET A 1 -7.60 15.43 2.14
N ILE A 2 -8.50 14.54 1.71
CA ILE A 2 -8.43 13.08 1.97
C ILE A 2 -7.18 12.43 1.38
N ASP A 3 -6.78 12.83 0.15
CA ASP A 3 -5.59 12.27 -0.53
C ASP A 3 -4.29 12.52 0.25
N SER A 4 -4.20 13.63 0.98
CA SER A 4 -3.01 13.97 1.78
C SER A 4 -2.84 13.03 2.97
N GLN A 5 -3.92 12.71 3.69
CA GLN A 5 -3.87 11.80 4.84
C GLN A 5 -3.56 10.36 4.41
N LEU A 6 -4.12 9.94 3.28
CA LEU A 6 -3.89 8.61 2.74
C LEU A 6 -2.44 8.43 2.27
N ASN A 7 -1.89 9.43 1.57
CA ASN A 7 -0.49 9.44 1.15
C ASN A 7 0.47 9.41 2.34
N VAL A 8 0.18 10.15 3.41
CA VAL A 8 0.96 10.10 4.66
C VAL A 8 0.94 8.69 5.26
N LYS A 9 -0.21 8.02 5.24
CA LYS A 9 -0.33 6.65 5.76
C LYS A 9 0.44 5.64 4.91
N ILE A 10 0.40 5.77 3.58
CA ILE A 10 1.16 4.94 2.64
C ILE A 10 2.67 5.09 2.90
N GLU A 11 3.18 6.32 2.97
CA GLU A 11 4.60 6.57 3.24
C GLU A 11 5.03 6.07 4.62
N PHE A 12 4.16 6.18 5.63
CA PHE A 12 4.41 5.61 6.95
C PHE A 12 4.55 4.07 6.90
N LEU A 13 3.61 3.39 6.25
CA LEU A 13 3.61 1.93 6.13
C LEU A 13 4.82 1.43 5.35
N ARG A 14 5.18 2.14 4.27
CA ARG A 14 6.38 1.85 3.47
C ARG A 14 7.65 1.93 4.33
N LYS A 15 7.83 3.00 5.10
CA LYS A 15 8.98 3.15 6.00
C LYS A 15 9.03 2.06 7.06
N GLN A 16 7.89 1.68 7.63
CA GLN A 16 7.87 0.56 8.58
C GLN A 16 8.30 -0.75 7.93
N MET A 17 7.81 -1.03 6.72
CA MET A 17 8.21 -2.23 5.98
C MET A 17 9.71 -2.27 5.67
N GLU A 18 10.30 -1.14 5.25
CA GLU A 18 11.75 -1.00 5.01
C GLU A 18 12.57 -1.26 6.30
N ILE A 19 12.12 -0.70 7.43
CA ILE A 19 12.76 -0.91 8.75
C ILE A 19 12.64 -2.37 9.18
N THR A 20 11.45 -2.97 9.09
CA THR A 20 11.22 -4.36 9.49
C THR A 20 12.02 -5.32 8.60
N ALA A 21 12.06 -5.10 7.30
CA ALA A 21 12.89 -5.89 6.39
C ALA A 21 14.37 -5.80 6.75
N SER A 22 14.85 -4.61 7.08
CA SER A 22 16.24 -4.37 7.51
C SER A 22 16.56 -5.05 8.85
N GLN A 23 15.64 -4.99 9.82
CA GLN A 23 15.81 -5.60 11.14
C GLN A 23 15.73 -7.13 11.11
N ARG A 24 14.87 -7.68 10.26
CA ARG A 24 14.68 -9.14 10.12
C ARG A 24 15.69 -9.76 9.15
N GLY A 25 16.30 -8.98 8.27
CA GLY A 25 17.20 -9.46 7.23
C GLY A 25 16.51 -10.31 6.15
N SER A 26 15.18 -10.22 6.04
CA SER A 26 14.39 -11.01 5.09
C SER A 26 13.14 -10.27 4.65
N LEU A 27 12.94 -10.19 3.34
CA LEU A 27 11.72 -9.66 2.73
C LEU A 27 10.54 -10.63 2.84
N LEU A 28 10.81 -11.91 3.12
CA LEU A 28 9.81 -12.96 3.25
C LEU A 28 9.40 -13.20 4.71
N HIS A 29 9.90 -12.37 5.64
CA HIS A 29 9.46 -12.44 7.02
C HIS A 29 7.96 -12.12 7.10
N HIS A 30 7.23 -12.85 7.95
CA HIS A 30 5.78 -12.71 8.09
C HIS A 30 5.34 -11.25 8.30
N ASP A 31 5.98 -10.52 9.23
CA ASP A 31 5.69 -9.10 9.47
C ASP A 31 5.85 -8.22 8.22
N VAL A 32 6.85 -8.50 7.36
CA VAL A 32 7.09 -7.73 6.12
C VAL A 32 5.98 -8.02 5.11
N ILE A 33 5.54 -9.29 5.00
CA ILE A 33 4.45 -9.70 4.13
C ILE A 33 3.12 -9.05 4.57
N VAL A 34 2.83 -9.03 5.87
CA VAL A 34 1.62 -8.39 6.40
C VAL A 34 1.64 -6.89 6.13
N LEU A 35 2.80 -6.24 6.33
CA LEU A 35 2.98 -4.83 6.03
C LEU A 35 2.82 -4.54 4.52
N SER A 36 3.33 -5.41 3.64
CA SER A 36 3.19 -5.22 2.20
C SER A 36 1.75 -5.36 1.74
N GLN A 37 1.02 -6.36 2.22
CA GLN A 37 -0.41 -6.54 1.94
C GLN A 37 -1.23 -5.34 2.43
N THR A 38 -0.94 -4.86 3.64
CA THR A 38 -1.62 -3.66 4.18
C THR A 38 -1.31 -2.45 3.31
N LEU A 39 -0.06 -2.25 2.91
CA LEU A 39 0.34 -1.13 2.05
C LEU A 39 -0.40 -1.16 0.71
N ASP A 40 -0.53 -2.33 0.09
CA ASP A 40 -1.26 -2.51 -1.18
C ASP A 40 -2.73 -2.11 -1.05
N GLU A 41 -3.41 -2.47 0.04
CA GLU A 41 -4.80 -2.05 0.28
C GLU A 41 -4.95 -0.52 0.32
N TYR A 42 -4.01 0.19 0.94
CA TYR A 42 -4.05 1.66 1.01
C TYR A 42 -3.73 2.30 -0.34
N ILE A 43 -2.79 1.74 -1.10
CA ILE A 43 -2.50 2.19 -2.47
C ILE A 43 -3.73 2.02 -3.36
N MET A 44 -4.40 0.86 -3.28
CA MET A 44 -5.66 0.63 -4.00
C MET A 44 -6.70 1.67 -3.60
N LYS A 45 -6.94 1.88 -2.29
CA LYS A 45 -7.88 2.91 -1.80
C LYS A 45 -7.55 4.31 -2.34
N ALA A 46 -6.27 4.64 -2.47
CA ALA A 46 -5.81 5.92 -3.05
C ALA A 46 -6.24 6.04 -4.51
N GLN A 47 -5.94 5.00 -5.29
CA GLN A 47 -6.22 4.95 -6.72
C GLN A 47 -7.73 4.97 -7.00
N TYR A 48 -8.52 4.23 -6.21
CA TYR A 48 -9.98 4.26 -6.32
C TYR A 48 -10.60 5.60 -5.91
N SER A 49 -10.05 6.27 -4.89
CA SER A 49 -10.50 7.61 -4.49
C SER A 49 -10.25 8.65 -5.59
N HIS A 50 -9.16 8.51 -6.35
CA HIS A 50 -8.85 9.34 -7.50
C HIS A 50 -9.62 8.95 -8.77
N ALA A 51 -10.06 7.69 -8.89
CA ALA A 51 -10.86 7.19 -10.00
C ALA A 51 -12.36 7.48 -9.80
N SER A 52 -12.76 8.74 -9.98
CA SER A 52 -14.12 9.00 -10.45
C SER A 52 -14.20 8.51 -11.92
N TYR A 53 -15.03 7.47 -12.15
CA TYR A 53 -15.42 6.82 -13.44
C TYR A 53 -14.68 5.52 -13.83
N PRO A 54 -15.40 4.57 -14.50
CA PRO A 54 -15.49 3.19 -14.06
C PRO A 54 -14.44 2.26 -14.67
N LEU A 55 -13.96 1.32 -13.86
CA LEU A 55 -13.37 0.09 -14.34
C LEU A 55 -14.46 -0.78 -14.97
N LEU A 56 -14.31 -1.15 -16.24
CA LEU A 56 -14.57 -2.49 -16.80
C LEU A 56 -14.51 -2.44 -18.35
N THR A 57 -13.30 -2.43 -18.91
CA THR A 57 -13.06 -2.91 -20.27
C THR A 57 -11.72 -3.63 -20.35
N CYS A 58 -11.61 -4.77 -19.67
CA CYS A 58 -10.74 -5.84 -20.16
C CYS A 58 -11.69 -6.90 -20.74
N ALA A 59 -11.98 -6.78 -22.03
CA ALA A 59 -12.71 -7.78 -22.78
C ALA A 59 -11.83 -9.03 -22.95
N LEU A 60 -12.38 -10.18 -22.54
CA LEU A 60 -11.95 -11.52 -22.95
C LEU A 60 -12.45 -11.80 -24.37
#